data_AF-A0A950YGE3-F1
#
_entry.id   AF-A0A950YGE3-F1
#
_cell.length_a   1.000
_cell.length_b   1.000
_cell.length_c   1.000
_cell.angle_alpha   90.00
_cell.angle_beta   90.00
_cell.angle_gamma   90.00
#
_symmetry.space_group_name_H-M   'P 1'
#
loop_
_entity.id
_entity.type
_entity.pdbx_description
1 polymer ?
#
loop_
_entity_poly.entity_id
_entity_poly.type
_entity_poly.pdbx_seq_one_letter_code
_entity_poly.pdbx_strand_id
1 'polypeptide(L)'
;MTLSASPRQPEHAATTWIVLVVCVAVLGLVALAGCGSSKPAYCSARAELQNSIKGVSSLSPSSGISALQDTFNKVKTDANAVVTHAKSDFPTQTSAIKSSIDALTSAVNGLEANPSASQIATVTGAASNVVTSVKSFIDASKSKCS
;
A
#
# COMPACT_ATOMS: atom_id res chain seq x y z
N MET A 1 43.37 12.42 33.45
CA MET A 1 43.49 11.13 34.17
C MET A 1 42.36 10.23 33.64
N THR A 2 42.51 9.60 32.46
CA THR A 2 42.89 8.16 32.26
C THR A 2 41.97 7.21 33.05
N LEU A 3 41.17 6.31 32.46
CA LEU A 3 41.56 5.12 31.69
C LEU A 3 40.35 4.38 31.05
N SER A 4 40.59 3.72 29.89
CA SER A 4 40.03 2.42 29.38
C SER A 4 38.53 2.28 29.04
N ALA A 5 38.08 1.52 28.01
CA ALA A 5 38.72 0.52 27.15
C ALA A 5 37.99 0.37 25.78
N SER A 6 38.76 0.11 24.73
CA SER A 6 38.40 -0.45 23.41
C SER A 6 39.18 -1.76 23.27
N PRO A 7 38.65 -2.90 22.75
CA PRO A 7 38.72 -3.14 21.30
C PRO A 7 37.72 -4.18 20.70
N ARG A 8 37.51 -4.13 19.38
CA ARG A 8 37.88 -5.17 18.38
C ARG A 8 37.12 -4.96 17.07
N GLN A 9 37.85 -4.44 16.08
CA GLN A 9 37.54 -4.61 14.65
C GLN A 9 38.44 -5.73 14.13
N PRO A 10 37.91 -6.72 13.39
CA PRO A 10 38.67 -7.48 12.42
C PRO A 10 38.51 -6.86 11.03
N GLU A 11 39.66 -6.80 10.38
CA GLU A 11 39.97 -6.17 9.12
C GLU A 11 39.60 -7.12 7.97
N HIS A 12 38.85 -6.66 6.98
CA HIS A 12 38.94 -7.22 5.63
C HIS A 12 38.90 -6.10 4.59
N ALA A 13 40.09 -5.90 4.05
CA ALA A 13 40.52 -5.07 2.94
C ALA A 13 39.56 -5.05 1.73
N ALA A 14 39.40 -3.83 1.21
CA ALA A 14 39.28 -3.41 -0.18
C ALA A 14 39.10 -4.49 -1.26
N THR A 15 38.04 -4.34 -2.08
CA THR A 15 38.15 -4.28 -3.55
C THR A 15 36.83 -3.81 -4.15
N THR A 16 36.91 -2.65 -4.81
CA THR A 16 36.01 -2.04 -5.78
C THR A 16 35.50 -3.06 -6.82
N TRP A 17 34.32 -2.85 -7.39
CA TRP A 17 34.02 -2.88 -8.85
C TRP A 17 32.49 -3.00 -9.10
N ILE A 18 32.02 -2.13 -9.98
CA ILE A 18 30.65 -1.97 -10.51
C ILE A 18 30.36 -3.11 -11.51
N VAL A 19 29.11 -3.64 -11.56
CA VAL A 19 28.29 -3.88 -12.79
C VAL A 19 26.95 -4.56 -12.45
N LEU A 20 25.88 -3.91 -12.95
CA LEU A 20 24.50 -4.36 -13.22
C LEU A 20 24.25 -5.87 -13.42
N VAL A 21 23.25 -6.42 -12.71
CA VAL A 21 22.33 -7.47 -13.24
C VAL A 21 20.93 -7.26 -12.65
N VAL A 22 19.98 -6.83 -13.49
CA VAL A 22 18.54 -7.01 -13.29
C VAL A 22 18.21 -8.45 -13.65
N CYS A 23 17.71 -9.23 -12.69
CA CYS A 23 16.99 -10.48 -12.95
C CYS A 23 15.76 -10.54 -12.04
N VAL A 24 14.60 -10.57 -12.68
CA VAL A 24 13.29 -10.81 -12.08
C VAL A 24 13.22 -12.26 -11.60
N ALA A 25 12.93 -12.47 -10.32
CA ALA A 25 12.45 -13.74 -9.80
C ALA A 25 11.42 -13.47 -8.70
N VAL A 26 10.14 -13.52 -9.09
CA VAL A 26 9.01 -13.72 -8.19
C VAL A 26 9.13 -15.13 -7.62
N LEU A 27 9.22 -15.28 -6.30
CA LEU A 27 8.66 -16.36 -5.47
C LEU A 27 9.07 -16.14 -4.01
N GLY A 28 8.13 -16.39 -3.09
CA GLY A 28 8.10 -15.83 -1.74
C GLY A 28 9.31 -16.13 -0.84
N LEU A 29 9.73 -15.08 -0.13
CA LEU A 29 10.41 -15.17 1.15
C LEU A 29 9.84 -14.07 2.04
N VAL A 30 8.85 -14.48 2.83
CA VAL A 30 8.45 -13.75 4.03
C VAL A 30 9.63 -13.79 5.00
N ALA A 31 9.96 -12.62 5.51
CA ALA A 31 10.76 -12.33 6.70
C ALA A 31 12.29 -12.17 6.54
N LEU A 32 12.74 -11.04 7.11
CA LEU A 32 14.06 -10.74 7.69
C LEU A 32 15.08 -10.03 6.78
N ALA A 33 14.79 -8.76 6.47
CA ALA A 33 15.84 -7.77 6.20
C ALA A 33 15.54 -6.43 6.90
N GLY A 34 16.20 -6.21 8.06
CA GLY A 34 16.46 -4.91 8.74
C GLY A 34 15.26 -4.18 9.34
N CYS A 35 15.26 -3.59 10.54
CA CYS A 35 16.29 -3.24 11.53
C CYS A 35 15.55 -3.01 12.89
N GLY A 36 16.26 -2.77 14.00
CA GLY A 36 15.74 -2.75 15.38
C GLY A 36 14.38 -2.06 15.64
N SER A 37 13.61 -2.62 16.58
CA SER A 37 12.22 -2.23 16.91
C SER A 37 11.24 -2.37 15.73
N SER A 38 10.96 -3.62 15.35
CA SER A 38 10.19 -3.99 14.16
C SER A 38 8.79 -3.36 14.11
N LYS A 39 8.55 -2.51 13.10
CA LYS A 39 7.23 -1.93 12.82
C LYS A 39 6.22 -3.03 12.43
N PRO A 40 4.93 -2.84 12.75
CA PRO A 40 3.89 -3.78 12.36
C PRO A 40 3.77 -3.98 10.84
N ALA A 41 3.42 -5.19 10.40
CA ALA A 41 3.30 -5.54 8.97
C ALA A 41 2.33 -4.63 8.20
N TYR A 42 1.30 -4.11 8.87
CA TYR A 42 0.35 -3.17 8.26
C TYR A 42 0.99 -1.83 7.87
N CYS A 43 2.18 -1.48 8.39
CA CYS A 43 2.87 -0.25 8.00
C CYS A 43 3.39 -0.30 6.56
N SER A 44 3.86 -1.46 6.09
CA SER A 44 4.24 -1.64 4.68
C SER A 44 3.00 -1.68 3.78
N ALA A 45 1.96 -2.42 4.19
CA ALA A 45 0.69 -2.46 3.44
C ALA A 45 0.05 -1.07 3.31
N ARG A 46 0.15 -0.24 4.36
CA ARG A 46 -0.27 1.16 4.34
C ARG A 46 0.46 1.97 3.26
N ALA A 47 1.77 1.80 3.13
CA ALA A 47 2.58 2.54 2.16
C ALA A 47 2.20 2.15 0.71
N GLU A 48 2.03 0.85 0.45
CA GLU A 48 1.55 0.34 -0.84
C GLU A 48 0.16 0.89 -1.20
N LEU A 49 -0.78 0.84 -0.25
CA LEU A 49 -2.11 1.38 -0.44
C LEU A 49 -2.10 2.90 -0.70
N GLN A 50 -1.24 3.65 -0.02
CA GLN A 50 -1.06 5.07 -0.26
C GLN A 50 -0.54 5.36 -1.68
N ASN A 51 0.37 4.53 -2.20
CA ASN A 51 0.83 4.64 -3.58
C ASN A 51 -0.27 4.32 -4.59
N SER A 52 -1.09 3.30 -4.32
CA SER A 52 -2.22 2.96 -5.20
C SER A 52 -3.29 4.04 -5.26
N ILE A 53 -3.58 4.70 -4.14
CA ILE A 53 -4.50 5.85 -4.13
C ILE A 53 -3.94 7.02 -4.95
N LYS A 54 -2.63 7.29 -4.90
CA LYS A 54 -2.03 8.30 -5.80
C LYS A 54 -2.22 7.92 -7.27
N GLY A 55 -2.13 6.63 -7.60
CA GLY A 55 -2.44 6.12 -8.94
C GLY A 55 -3.86 6.45 -9.39
N VAL A 56 -4.85 6.35 -8.50
CA VAL A 56 -6.24 6.77 -8.78
C VAL A 56 -6.30 8.26 -9.11
N SER A 57 -5.60 9.11 -8.36
CA SER A 57 -5.55 10.56 -8.62
C SER A 57 -4.84 10.93 -9.92
N SER A 58 -4.03 10.03 -10.49
CA SER A 58 -3.37 10.22 -11.77
C SER A 58 -4.21 9.77 -12.97
N LEU A 59 -5.39 9.18 -12.76
CA LEU A 59 -6.28 8.80 -13.84
C LEU A 59 -6.91 10.02 -14.50
N SER A 60 -7.01 9.97 -15.83
CA SER A 60 -7.64 10.99 -16.66
C SER A 60 -8.86 10.41 -17.36
N PRO A 61 -9.81 11.23 -17.84
CA PRO A 61 -10.93 10.76 -18.67
C PRO A 61 -10.47 9.97 -19.90
N SER A 62 -9.27 10.28 -20.41
CA SER A 62 -8.64 9.63 -21.57
C SER A 62 -8.03 8.26 -21.26
N SER A 63 -7.89 7.88 -19.98
CA SER A 63 -7.26 6.62 -19.57
C SER A 63 -8.12 5.39 -19.91
N GLY A 64 -9.42 5.57 -20.16
CA GLY A 64 -10.34 4.50 -20.50
C GLY A 64 -10.75 3.61 -19.32
N ILE A 65 -11.77 2.77 -19.54
CA ILE A 65 -12.38 1.95 -18.49
C ILE A 65 -11.44 0.84 -18.01
N SER A 66 -10.62 0.26 -18.89
CA SER A 66 -9.67 -0.80 -18.51
C SER A 66 -8.62 -0.30 -17.52
N ALA A 67 -8.00 0.87 -17.79
CA ALA A 67 -7.01 1.45 -16.87
C ALA A 67 -7.63 1.82 -15.51
N LEU A 68 -8.90 2.24 -15.51
CA LEU A 68 -9.68 2.50 -14.31
C LEU A 68 -9.88 1.20 -13.50
N GLN A 69 -10.30 0.12 -14.15
CA GLN A 69 -10.48 -1.20 -13.54
C GLN A 69 -9.17 -1.74 -12.96
N ASP A 70 -8.06 -1.66 -13.70
CA ASP A 70 -6.74 -2.10 -13.24
C ASP A 70 -6.29 -1.33 -11.99
N THR A 71 -6.43 0.00 -12.02
CA THR A 71 -6.08 0.85 -10.88
C THR A 71 -6.92 0.50 -9.65
N PHE A 72 -8.22 0.27 -9.83
CA PHE A 72 -9.10 -0.13 -8.71
C PHE A 72 -8.81 -1.55 -8.22
N ASN A 73 -8.43 -2.48 -9.09
CA ASN A 73 -7.98 -3.80 -8.67
C ASN A 73 -6.71 -3.73 -7.83
N LYS A 74 -5.78 -2.82 -8.17
CA LYS A 74 -4.59 -2.58 -7.35
C LYS A 74 -4.95 -2.01 -5.98
N VAL A 75 -5.81 -0.99 -5.92
CA VAL A 75 -6.31 -0.42 -4.66
C VAL A 75 -7.01 -1.49 -3.80
N LYS A 76 -7.84 -2.33 -4.41
CA LYS A 76 -8.52 -3.45 -3.74
C LYS A 76 -7.53 -4.45 -3.15
N THR A 77 -6.49 -4.80 -3.90
CA THR A 77 -5.45 -5.75 -3.44
C THR A 77 -4.72 -5.18 -2.23
N ASP A 78 -4.24 -3.94 -2.32
CA ASP A 78 -3.49 -3.29 -1.24
C ASP A 78 -4.37 -3.01 -0.01
N ALA A 79 -5.64 -2.68 -0.22
CA ALA A 79 -6.61 -2.51 0.85
C ALA A 79 -6.90 -3.83 1.57
N ASN A 80 -7.01 -4.95 0.86
CA ASN A 80 -7.15 -6.27 1.48
C ASN A 80 -5.90 -6.68 2.27
N ALA A 81 -4.71 -6.32 1.80
CA ALA A 81 -3.48 -6.51 2.58
C ALA A 81 -3.53 -5.72 3.89
N VAL A 82 -3.96 -4.45 3.86
CA VAL A 82 -4.18 -3.65 5.07
C VAL A 82 -5.21 -4.30 6.00
N VAL A 83 -6.37 -4.72 5.48
CA VAL A 83 -7.39 -5.40 6.29
C VAL A 83 -6.82 -6.64 6.94
N THR A 84 -6.10 -7.47 6.18
CA THR A 84 -5.50 -8.72 6.69
C THR A 84 -4.51 -8.45 7.82
N HIS A 85 -3.63 -7.46 7.65
CA HIS A 85 -2.55 -7.20 8.61
C HIS A 85 -2.95 -6.29 9.77
N ALA A 86 -4.01 -5.49 9.64
CA ALA A 86 -4.37 -4.47 10.62
C ALA A 86 -5.70 -4.75 11.35
N LYS A 87 -6.45 -5.80 11.00
CA LYS A 87 -7.79 -6.05 11.55
C LYS A 87 -7.81 -6.17 13.08
N SER A 88 -6.76 -6.74 13.67
CA SER A 88 -6.67 -6.90 15.12
C SER A 88 -6.48 -5.56 15.83
N ASP A 89 -5.62 -4.70 15.28
CA ASP A 89 -5.26 -3.40 15.90
C ASP A 89 -6.26 -2.28 15.56
N PHE A 90 -6.89 -2.34 14.39
CA PHE A 90 -7.78 -1.31 13.84
C PHE A 90 -9.07 -1.91 13.26
N PRO A 91 -9.89 -2.62 14.06
CA PRO A 91 -11.06 -3.34 13.56
C PRO A 91 -12.10 -2.42 12.92
N THR A 92 -12.31 -1.23 13.48
CA THR A 92 -13.25 -0.24 12.95
C THR A 92 -12.79 0.30 11.59
N GLN A 93 -11.53 0.70 11.50
CA GLN A 93 -10.97 1.30 10.28
C GLN A 93 -10.85 0.26 9.17
N THR A 94 -10.41 -0.96 9.47
CA THR A 94 -10.34 -2.06 8.48
C THR A 94 -11.72 -2.50 8.00
N SER A 95 -12.74 -2.50 8.87
CA SER A 95 -14.13 -2.76 8.47
C SER A 95 -14.67 -1.66 7.54
N ALA A 96 -14.38 -0.39 7.85
CA ALA A 96 -14.76 0.75 7.00
C ALA A 96 -14.06 0.70 5.62
N ILE A 97 -12.78 0.36 5.58
CA ILE A 97 -12.04 0.12 4.33
C ILE A 97 -12.70 -0.99 3.52
N LYS A 98 -12.95 -2.16 4.15
CA LYS A 98 -13.56 -3.29 3.47
C LYS A 98 -14.92 -2.92 2.87
N SER A 99 -15.78 -2.28 3.65
CA SER A 99 -17.12 -1.88 3.20
C SER A 99 -17.05 -0.88 2.05
N SER A 100 -16.10 0.06 2.08
CA SER A 100 -15.90 1.03 1.00
C SER A 100 -15.40 0.36 -0.28
N ILE A 101 -14.48 -0.60 -0.18
CA ILE A 101 -13.95 -1.36 -1.33
C ILE A 101 -15.03 -2.25 -1.95
N ASP A 102 -15.90 -2.86 -1.14
CA ASP A 102 -17.02 -3.66 -1.63
C ASP A 102 -18.03 -2.78 -2.38
N ALA A 103 -18.33 -1.58 -1.87
CA ALA A 103 -19.18 -0.61 -2.55
C ALA A 103 -18.57 -0.13 -3.88
N LEU A 104 -17.27 0.18 -3.90
CA LEU A 104 -16.55 0.56 -5.11
C LEU A 104 -16.52 -0.58 -6.14
N THR A 105 -16.24 -1.81 -5.71
CA THR A 105 -16.27 -3.00 -6.58
C THR A 105 -17.65 -3.16 -7.22
N SER A 106 -18.71 -2.99 -6.44
CA SER A 106 -20.09 -3.08 -6.94
C SER A 106 -20.39 -1.98 -7.96
N ALA A 107 -19.95 -0.74 -7.68
CA ALA A 107 -20.12 0.38 -8.61
C ALA A 107 -19.38 0.16 -9.93
N VAL A 108 -18.15 -0.34 -9.89
CA VAL A 108 -17.32 -0.63 -11.08
C VAL A 108 -17.90 -1.79 -11.88
N ASN A 109 -18.38 -2.85 -11.23
CA ASN A 109 -19.03 -3.98 -11.90
C ASN A 109 -20.37 -3.60 -12.55
N GLY A 110 -21.00 -2.52 -12.10
CA GLY A 110 -22.20 -1.94 -12.72
C GLY A 110 -21.92 -0.99 -13.88
N LEU A 111 -20.65 -0.77 -14.25
CA LEU A 111 -20.30 0.02 -15.42
C LEU A 111 -20.51 -0.79 -16.70
N GLU A 112 -21.28 -0.23 -17.61
CA GLU A 112 -21.38 -0.73 -18.98
C GLU A 112 -20.18 -0.25 -19.82
N ALA A 113 -20.00 -0.79 -21.03
CA ALA A 113 -18.92 -0.42 -21.93
C ALA A 113 -18.92 1.09 -22.29
N ASN A 114 -20.07 1.76 -22.17
CA ASN A 114 -20.22 3.19 -22.35
C ASN A 114 -21.01 3.79 -21.17
N PRO A 115 -20.34 4.10 -20.04
CA PRO A 115 -21.00 4.49 -18.81
C PRO A 115 -21.62 5.88 -18.93
N SER A 116 -22.84 6.02 -18.40
CA SER A 116 -23.50 7.31 -18.24
C SER A 116 -22.80 8.18 -17.18
N ALA A 117 -23.03 9.49 -17.23
CA ALA A 117 -22.52 10.43 -16.22
C ALA A 117 -22.95 10.04 -14.79
N SER A 118 -24.14 9.44 -14.63
CA SER A 118 -24.65 8.93 -13.35
C SER A 118 -23.82 7.75 -12.82
N GLN A 119 -23.49 6.78 -13.67
CA GLN A 119 -22.64 5.64 -13.30
C GLN A 119 -21.22 6.10 -12.94
N ILE A 120 -20.68 7.07 -13.69
CA ILE A 120 -19.38 7.68 -13.38
C ILE A 120 -19.43 8.36 -12.01
N ALA A 121 -20.45 9.18 -11.75
CA ALA A 121 -20.61 9.86 -10.46
C ALA A 121 -20.71 8.87 -9.28
N THR A 122 -21.40 7.74 -9.49
CA THR A 122 -21.52 6.66 -8.49
C THR A 122 -20.15 6.05 -8.17
N VAL A 123 -19.35 5.75 -9.19
CA VAL A 123 -17.99 5.21 -9.02
C VAL A 123 -17.08 6.23 -8.35
N THR A 124 -17.14 7.50 -8.75
CA THR A 124 -16.38 8.58 -8.12
C THR A 124 -16.73 8.72 -6.64
N GLY A 125 -18.02 8.73 -6.29
CA GLY A 125 -18.45 8.78 -4.88
C GLY A 125 -17.95 7.59 -4.06
N ALA A 126 -18.05 6.38 -4.61
CA ALA A 126 -17.53 5.18 -3.95
C ALA A 126 -16.00 5.23 -3.78
N ALA A 127 -15.26 5.73 -4.78
CA ALA A 127 -13.82 5.91 -4.71
C ALA A 127 -13.43 6.95 -3.64
N SER A 128 -14.15 8.07 -3.54
CA SER A 128 -13.95 9.07 -2.48
C SER A 128 -14.16 8.49 -1.08
N ASN A 129 -15.13 7.58 -0.91
CA ASN A 129 -15.37 6.88 0.37
C ASN A 129 -14.20 5.94 0.72
N VAL A 130 -13.62 5.25 -0.27
CA VAL A 130 -12.40 4.45 -0.08
C VAL A 130 -11.24 5.34 0.38
N VAL A 131 -10.99 6.45 -0.31
CA VAL A 131 -9.90 7.38 0.05
C VAL A 131 -10.08 7.91 1.47
N THR A 132 -11.31 8.28 1.85
CA THR A 132 -11.62 8.77 3.20
C THR A 132 -11.36 7.71 4.27
N SER A 133 -11.83 6.48 4.04
CA SER A 133 -11.62 5.35 4.96
C SER A 133 -10.14 5.01 5.12
N VAL A 134 -9.40 5.01 4.02
CA VAL A 134 -7.95 4.76 4.04
C VAL A 134 -7.21 5.90 4.73
N LYS A 135 -7.58 7.16 4.50
CA LYS A 135 -7.02 8.30 5.21
C LYS A 135 -7.22 8.17 6.73
N SER A 136 -8.42 7.80 7.15
CA SER A 136 -8.72 7.54 8.57
C SER A 136 -7.81 6.45 9.16
N PHE A 137 -7.58 5.35 8.43
CA PHE A 137 -6.63 4.32 8.83
C PHE A 137 -5.17 4.80 8.88
N ILE A 138 -4.73 5.56 7.88
CA ILE A 138 -3.38 6.15 7.84
C ILE A 138 -3.15 7.05 9.05
N ASP A 139 -4.11 7.90 9.36
CA ASP A 139 -4.04 8.83 10.49
C ASP A 139 -4.02 8.06 11.83
N ALA A 140 -4.86 7.03 11.97
CA ALA A 140 -4.90 6.16 13.16
C ALA A 140 -3.61 5.34 13.37
N SER A 141 -2.97 4.89 12.29
CA SER A 141 -1.76 4.06 12.34
C SER A 141 -0.46 4.86 12.35
N LYS A 142 -0.52 6.19 12.18
CA LYS A 142 0.65 7.07 12.02
C LYS A 142 1.68 6.90 13.14
N SER A 143 1.25 6.95 14.40
CA SER A 143 2.15 6.84 15.56
C SER A 143 2.82 5.47 15.69
N LYS A 144 2.21 4.41 15.12
CA LYS A 144 2.75 3.04 15.13
C LYS A 144 3.67 2.75 13.96
N CYS A 145 3.58 3.54 12.89
CA CYS A 145 4.35 3.36 11.65
C CYS A 145 5.43 4.43 11.42
N SER A 146 5.56 5.40 12.33
CA SER A 146 6.57 6.46 12.29
C SER A 146 7.94 5.93 12.67
#